data_AF-A0A8C4IKI1-F1
#
_entry.id   AF-A0A8C4IKI1-F1
#
_cell.length_a   1.000
_cell.length_b   1.000
_cell.length_c   1.000
_cell.angle_alpha   90.00
_cell.angle_beta   90.00
_cell.angle_gamma   90.00
#
_symmetry.space_group_name_H-M   'P 1'
#
loop_
_entity.id
_entity.type
_entity.pdbx_description
1 polymer ?
#
loop_
_entity_poly.entity_id
_entity_poly.type
_entity_poly.pdbx_seq_one_letter_code
_entity_poly.pdbx_strand_id
1 'polypeptide(L)'
;MCRQYGSAHSDSSGVWERHRHRSSQQLQTDVQSLSGNNKPRLLLSIINELQNKMDFMTWIKVSGGAELLFNGVKEHHVTLPSQSDPWDVKQLLVWIQRNLLKERPELFVQGDSVRPGILVLINDADWELMGELDYQLQDQDNVVFISTLHGG
;
A
#
# COMPACT_ATOMS: atom_id res chain seq x y z
N MET A 1 28.07 4.84 57.83
CA MET A 1 28.42 5.78 56.75
C MET A 1 27.50 5.49 55.58
N CYS A 2 26.40 6.23 55.41
CA CYS A 2 26.29 7.51 54.67
C CYS A 2 26.30 7.35 53.13
N ARG A 3 25.10 7.49 52.53
CA ARG A 3 24.68 8.42 51.43
C ARG A 3 25.81 9.06 50.58
N GLN A 4 25.71 9.36 49.27
CA GLN A 4 24.63 9.40 48.26
C GLN A 4 25.21 10.01 46.94
N TYR A 5 24.40 9.97 45.84
CA TYR A 5 24.31 10.88 44.67
C TYR A 5 25.46 10.92 43.63
N GLY A 6 25.23 11.10 42.32
CA GLY A 6 24.06 11.36 41.45
C GLY A 6 24.48 11.00 40.00
N SER A 7 23.79 11.27 38.89
CA SER A 7 22.55 11.97 38.54
C SER A 7 22.19 11.51 37.11
N ALA A 8 20.90 11.56 36.79
CA ALA A 8 20.33 11.27 35.48
C ALA A 8 20.83 12.23 34.38
N HIS A 9 20.94 11.73 33.15
CA HIS A 9 20.51 12.45 31.95
C HIS A 9 19.98 11.46 30.91
N SER A 10 18.92 11.92 30.28
CA SER A 10 18.02 11.29 29.32
C SER A 10 18.69 10.86 28.03
N ASP A 11 18.34 9.67 27.53
CA ASP A 11 18.18 9.50 26.10
C ASP A 11 17.00 8.58 25.77
N SER A 12 15.95 9.21 25.26
CA SER A 12 14.67 8.62 24.89
C SER A 12 14.75 8.03 23.48
N SER A 13 15.57 7.00 23.28
CA SER A 13 15.77 6.38 21.96
C SER A 13 15.36 4.90 21.88
N GLY A 14 14.81 4.31 22.96
CA GLY A 14 14.55 2.86 23.01
C GLY A 14 13.09 2.39 23.12
N VAL A 15 12.09 3.28 23.07
CA VAL A 15 10.69 2.93 23.41
C VAL A 15 9.78 2.70 22.19
N TRP A 16 10.17 3.15 21.00
CA TRP A 16 9.30 3.06 19.81
C TRP A 16 9.54 1.82 18.95
N GLU A 17 10.56 1.02 19.26
CA GLU A 17 10.94 -0.18 18.52
C GLU A 17 10.40 -1.48 19.14
N ARG A 18 9.37 -1.36 20.00
CA ARG A 18 8.65 -2.50 20.60
C ARG A 18 7.24 -2.72 20.06
N HIS A 19 6.85 -1.95 19.03
CA HIS A 19 5.54 -2.04 18.38
C HIS A 19 5.62 -2.52 16.92
N ARG A 20 6.57 -3.38 16.59
CA ARG A 20 6.53 -4.18 15.36
C ARG A 20 6.86 -5.63 15.72
N HIS A 21 5.99 -6.53 15.27
CA HIS A 21 5.96 -7.98 15.56
C HIS A 21 5.35 -8.37 16.90
N ARG A 22 4.04 -8.16 17.04
CA ARG A 22 3.23 -9.10 17.85
C ARG A 22 3.24 -10.43 17.11
N SER A 23 4.14 -11.33 17.51
CA SER A 23 4.28 -12.66 16.92
C SER A 23 3.01 -13.47 17.12
N SER A 24 2.74 -14.43 16.23
CA SER A 24 1.56 -15.32 16.31
C SER A 24 1.44 -16.02 17.66
N GLN A 25 2.54 -16.15 18.41
CA GLN A 25 2.58 -16.71 19.76
C GLN A 25 1.95 -15.80 20.81
N GLN A 26 2.11 -14.48 20.69
CA GLN A 26 1.49 -13.50 21.59
C GLN A 26 -0.04 -13.48 21.39
N LEU A 27 -0.50 -13.57 20.14
CA LEU A 27 -1.93 -13.67 19.82
C LEU A 27 -2.57 -14.95 20.41
N GLN A 28 -1.85 -16.07 20.42
CA GLN A 28 -2.33 -17.32 21.01
C GLN A 28 -2.44 -17.24 22.54
N THR A 29 -1.48 -16.59 23.21
CA THR A 29 -1.50 -16.39 24.67
C THR A 29 -2.63 -15.46 25.10
N ASP A 30 -2.92 -14.44 24.30
CA ASP A 30 -4.00 -13.50 24.57
C ASP A 30 -5.39 -14.13 24.35
N VAL A 31 -5.53 -15.10 23.42
CA VAL A 31 -6.77 -15.87 23.24
C VAL A 31 -7.01 -16.87 24.37
N GLN A 32 -5.94 -17.48 24.90
CA GLN A 32 -6.01 -18.50 25.95
C GLN A 32 -6.27 -17.91 27.35
N SER A 33 -5.88 -16.66 27.59
CA SER A 33 -6.08 -15.98 28.88
C SER A 33 -7.50 -15.39 29.08
N LEU A 34 -8.38 -15.46 28.07
CA LEU A 34 -9.71 -14.87 28.13
C LEU A 34 -10.76 -15.81 28.74
N SER A 35 -11.34 -15.39 29.87
CA SER A 35 -12.54 -15.97 30.50
C SER A 35 -13.73 -15.01 30.40
N GLY A 36 -14.91 -15.52 29.99
CA GLY A 36 -16.19 -14.78 29.99
C GLY A 36 -16.75 -14.30 28.63
N ASN A 37 -18.00 -13.81 28.65
CA ASN A 37 -18.90 -13.47 27.53
C ASN A 37 -18.39 -12.44 26.48
N ASN A 38 -17.14 -11.98 26.57
CA ASN A 38 -16.55 -11.02 25.63
C ASN A 38 -15.76 -11.68 24.47
N LYS A 39 -15.60 -13.02 24.48
CA LYS A 39 -14.90 -13.79 23.44
C LYS A 39 -15.36 -13.49 22.00
N PRO A 40 -16.66 -13.38 21.65
CA PRO A 40 -17.07 -13.18 20.26
C PRO A 40 -16.77 -11.77 19.71
N ARG A 41 -16.76 -10.73 20.56
CA ARG A 41 -16.48 -9.34 20.12
C ARG A 41 -15.00 -9.12 19.82
N LEU A 42 -14.11 -9.71 20.61
CA LEU A 42 -12.67 -9.65 20.34
C LEU A 42 -12.25 -10.61 19.21
N LEU A 43 -12.93 -11.75 19.04
CA LEU A 43 -12.70 -12.60 17.88
C LEU A 43 -13.01 -11.85 16.58
N LEU A 44 -14.11 -11.08 16.53
CA LEU A 44 -14.47 -10.25 15.38
C LEU A 44 -13.47 -9.11 15.14
N SER A 45 -12.95 -8.46 16.19
CA SER A 45 -11.93 -7.41 16.00
C SER A 45 -10.61 -7.99 15.52
N ILE A 46 -10.20 -9.15 16.04
CA ILE A 46 -8.99 -9.86 15.63
C ILE A 46 -9.17 -10.44 14.22
N ILE A 47 -10.34 -11.01 13.89
CA ILE A 47 -10.65 -11.48 12.53
C ILE A 47 -10.62 -10.29 11.58
N ASN A 48 -11.27 -9.16 11.87
CA ASN A 48 -11.19 -7.97 11.02
C ASN A 48 -9.76 -7.39 10.92
N GLU A 49 -8.98 -7.38 12.00
CA GLU A 49 -7.56 -7.00 11.99
C GLU A 49 -6.70 -7.97 11.17
N LEU A 50 -7.04 -9.26 11.14
CA LEU A 50 -6.34 -10.28 10.35
C LEU A 50 -6.87 -10.35 8.90
N GLN A 51 -8.13 -10.01 8.64
CA GLN A 51 -8.75 -9.91 7.31
C GLN A 51 -8.21 -8.68 6.57
N ASN A 52 -8.04 -7.55 7.27
CA ASN A 52 -7.36 -6.34 6.75
C ASN A 52 -5.83 -6.50 6.61
N LYS A 53 -5.31 -7.66 7.01
CA LYS A 53 -3.92 -8.06 6.82
C LYS A 53 -3.74 -9.01 5.63
N MET A 54 -4.79 -9.24 4.85
CA MET A 54 -4.60 -9.78 3.50
C MET A 54 -4.04 -8.65 2.65
N ASP A 55 -2.79 -8.83 2.27
CA ASP A 55 -2.05 -7.96 1.37
C ASP A 55 -2.89 -7.72 0.11
N PHE A 56 -3.38 -6.50 -0.09
CA PHE A 56 -4.10 -6.13 -1.31
C PHE A 56 -3.08 -6.06 -2.44
N MET A 57 -3.06 -7.07 -3.31
CA MET A 57 -2.06 -7.20 -4.35
C MET A 57 -2.62 -6.73 -5.69
N THR A 58 -1.81 -5.98 -6.44
CA THR A 58 -2.18 -5.49 -7.78
C THR A 58 -0.99 -5.65 -8.72
N TRP A 59 -1.26 -6.02 -9.97
CA TRP A 59 -0.26 -6.00 -11.03
C TRP A 59 -0.33 -4.68 -11.77
N ILE A 60 0.81 -4.00 -11.86
CA ILE A 60 0.97 -2.79 -12.67
C ILE A 60 1.90 -3.11 -13.82
N LYS A 61 1.43 -2.94 -15.05
CA LYS A 61 2.22 -3.12 -16.26
C LYS A 61 2.42 -1.80 -16.98
N VAL A 62 3.60 -1.58 -17.51
CA VAL A 62 3.97 -0.37 -18.23
C VAL A 62 4.59 -0.73 -19.57
N SER A 63 4.19 -0.04 -20.63
CA SER A 63 4.67 -0.28 -21.98
C SER A 63 4.64 0.98 -22.86
N GLY A 64 5.12 0.87 -24.10
CA GLY A 64 5.12 1.99 -25.04
C GLY A 64 6.16 3.07 -24.68
N GLY A 65 7.29 2.65 -24.09
CA GLY A 65 8.37 3.52 -23.65
C GLY A 65 8.16 4.06 -22.23
N ALA A 66 6.96 3.92 -21.66
CA ALA A 66 6.69 4.36 -20.30
C ALA A 66 7.49 3.57 -19.26
N GLU A 67 7.91 2.32 -19.54
CA GLU A 67 8.76 1.53 -18.65
C GLU A 67 10.08 2.23 -18.28
N LEU A 68 10.57 3.15 -19.12
CA LEU A 68 11.77 3.95 -18.83
C LEU A 68 11.59 4.81 -17.58
N LEU A 69 10.37 5.28 -17.31
CA LEU A 69 10.04 6.04 -16.10
C LEU A 69 10.06 5.16 -14.83
N PHE A 70 10.08 3.84 -15.01
CA PHE A 70 10.07 2.80 -13.99
C PHE A 70 11.38 2.01 -13.97
N ASN A 71 12.50 2.66 -14.30
CA ASN A 71 13.84 2.04 -14.36
C ASN A 71 13.93 0.88 -15.37
N GLY A 72 13.17 0.95 -16.45
CA GLY A 72 13.11 -0.09 -17.50
C GLY A 72 12.34 -1.34 -17.12
N VAL A 73 11.68 -1.36 -15.95
CA VAL A 73 10.88 -2.52 -15.49
C VAL A 73 9.47 -2.41 -16.06
N LYS A 74 8.99 -3.49 -16.69
CA LYS A 74 7.67 -3.54 -17.34
C LYS A 74 6.55 -4.00 -16.44
N GLU A 75 6.84 -4.85 -15.45
CA GLU A 75 5.84 -5.46 -14.59
C GLU A 75 6.21 -5.24 -13.12
N HIS A 76 5.27 -4.72 -12.36
CA HIS A 76 5.39 -4.49 -10.92
C HIS A 76 4.26 -5.22 -10.22
N HIS A 77 4.61 -6.19 -9.40
CA HIS A 77 3.67 -6.82 -8.48
C HIS A 77 3.77 -6.08 -7.14
N VAL A 78 2.72 -5.35 -6.77
CA VAL A 78 2.74 -4.47 -5.61
C VAL A 78 1.70 -4.88 -4.59
N THR A 79 2.05 -4.76 -3.32
CA THR A 79 1.11 -4.81 -2.21
C THR A 79 0.80 -3.38 -1.81
N LEU A 80 -0.45 -2.96 -1.99
CA LEU A 80 -0.89 -1.66 -1.54
C LEU A 80 -1.13 -1.69 -0.03
N PRO A 81 -0.78 -0.62 0.71
CA PRO A 81 -0.98 -0.59 2.15
C PRO A 81 -2.48 -0.59 2.48
N SER A 82 -2.84 -1.31 3.55
CA SER A 82 -4.21 -1.34 4.07
C SER A 82 -4.67 0.06 4.49
N GLN A 83 -5.91 0.40 4.17
CA GLN A 83 -6.56 1.65 4.54
C GLN A 83 -8.05 1.43 4.84
N SER A 84 -8.71 2.44 5.45
CA SER A 84 -10.12 2.37 5.84
C SER A 84 -11.07 2.30 4.65
N ASP A 85 -10.75 3.05 3.61
CA ASP A 85 -11.54 3.15 2.40
C ASP A 85 -10.90 2.31 1.29
N PRO A 86 -11.68 1.72 0.36
CA PRO A 86 -11.10 0.94 -0.71
C PRO A 86 -10.19 1.80 -1.60
N TRP A 87 -9.21 1.16 -2.23
CA TRP A 87 -8.33 1.83 -3.16
C TRP A 87 -9.07 2.21 -4.44
N ASP A 88 -8.91 3.43 -4.90
CA ASP A 88 -9.30 3.85 -6.24
C ASP A 88 -8.09 4.09 -7.15
N VAL A 89 -8.33 4.27 -8.45
CA VAL A 89 -7.26 4.51 -9.43
C VAL A 89 -6.56 5.84 -9.15
N LYS A 90 -7.28 6.86 -8.67
CA LYS A 90 -6.69 8.17 -8.31
C LYS A 90 -5.63 8.03 -7.21
N GLN A 91 -5.94 7.31 -6.15
CA GLN A 91 -5.03 6.99 -5.06
C GLN A 91 -3.86 6.15 -5.59
N LEU A 92 -4.13 5.17 -6.46
CA LEU A 92 -3.08 4.37 -7.09
C LEU A 92 -2.10 5.23 -7.88
N LEU A 93 -2.55 6.22 -8.66
CA LEU A 93 -1.66 7.13 -9.39
C LEU A 93 -0.75 7.93 -8.45
N VAL A 94 -1.30 8.46 -7.36
CA VAL A 94 -0.52 9.17 -6.33
C VAL A 94 0.50 8.22 -5.69
N TRP A 95 0.13 6.97 -5.46
CA TRP A 95 1.04 5.97 -4.91
C TRP A 95 2.16 5.59 -5.89
N ILE A 96 1.83 5.36 -7.17
CA ILE A 96 2.80 5.08 -8.24
C ILE A 96 3.82 6.21 -8.32
N GLN A 97 3.36 7.45 -8.32
CA GLN A 97 4.22 8.64 -8.36
C GLN A 97 5.24 8.67 -7.23
N ARG A 98 4.84 8.27 -6.01
CA ARG A 98 5.68 8.33 -4.82
C ARG A 98 6.62 7.14 -4.68
N ASN A 99 6.25 5.97 -5.20
CA ASN A 99 6.92 4.71 -4.89
C ASN A 99 7.62 4.07 -6.09
N LEU A 100 6.99 4.11 -7.26
CA LEU A 100 7.46 3.37 -8.45
C LEU A 100 8.23 4.25 -9.44
N LEU A 101 7.79 5.48 -9.69
CA LEU A 101 8.47 6.37 -10.62
C LEU A 101 9.89 6.67 -10.15
N LYS A 102 10.85 6.57 -11.09
CA LYS A 102 12.28 6.90 -10.88
C LYS A 102 12.72 8.12 -11.67
N GLU A 103 11.94 8.48 -12.67
CA GLU A 103 12.12 9.69 -13.48
C GLU A 103 11.08 10.76 -13.11
N ARG A 104 11.07 11.83 -13.89
CA ARG A 104 10.19 12.98 -13.75
C ARG A 104 8.69 12.59 -13.78
N PRO A 105 7.94 12.78 -12.68
CA PRO A 105 6.54 12.38 -12.60
C PRO A 105 5.61 13.03 -13.60
N GLU A 106 5.89 14.27 -14.00
CA GLU A 106 5.10 15.03 -14.97
C GLU A 106 5.10 14.42 -16.39
N LEU A 107 5.99 13.46 -16.66
CA LEU A 107 5.98 12.68 -17.90
C LEU A 107 4.92 11.56 -17.87
N PHE A 108 4.47 11.15 -16.68
CA PHE A 108 3.48 10.10 -16.47
C PHE A 108 2.12 10.65 -16.01
N VAL A 109 2.11 11.65 -15.13
CA VAL A 109 0.91 12.24 -14.51
C VAL A 109 0.79 13.70 -14.91
N GLN A 110 -0.43 14.16 -15.20
CA GLN A 110 -0.74 15.57 -15.39
C GLN A 110 -1.98 15.95 -14.56
N GLY A 111 -1.82 16.88 -13.62
CA GLY A 111 -2.89 17.21 -12.67
C GLY A 111 -3.14 16.04 -11.73
N ASP A 112 -4.35 15.51 -11.73
CA ASP A 112 -4.78 14.36 -10.93
C ASP A 112 -5.00 13.08 -11.74
N SER A 113 -4.67 13.08 -13.03
CA SER A 113 -4.83 11.95 -13.95
C SER A 113 -3.55 11.64 -14.72
N VAL A 114 -3.55 10.57 -15.51
CA VAL A 114 -2.45 10.23 -16.41
C VAL A 114 -2.27 11.32 -17.46
N ARG A 115 -1.03 11.52 -17.92
CA ARG A 115 -0.73 12.47 -18.99
C ARG A 115 -1.47 12.06 -20.28
N PRO A 116 -2.09 13.00 -21.02
CA PRO A 116 -2.68 12.69 -22.32
C PRO A 116 -1.70 11.96 -23.23
N GLY A 117 -2.18 10.94 -23.94
CA GLY A 117 -1.37 10.01 -24.72
C GLY A 117 -0.82 8.82 -23.93
N ILE A 118 -1.28 8.62 -22.69
CA ILE A 118 -1.16 7.34 -21.98
C ILE A 118 -2.54 6.71 -21.92
N LEU A 119 -2.66 5.48 -22.42
CA LEU A 119 -3.87 4.66 -22.31
C LEU A 119 -3.80 3.83 -21.03
N VAL A 120 -4.93 3.66 -20.36
CA VAL A 120 -5.04 2.85 -19.15
C VAL A 120 -6.05 1.73 -19.37
N LEU A 121 -5.63 0.50 -19.10
CA LEU A 121 -6.51 -0.67 -19.11
C LEU A 121 -6.60 -1.26 -17.71
N ILE A 122 -7.79 -1.68 -17.32
CA ILE A 122 -8.04 -2.41 -16.08
C ILE A 122 -8.62 -3.77 -16.48
N ASN A 123 -7.89 -4.85 -16.18
CA ASN A 123 -8.24 -6.21 -16.58
C ASN A 123 -8.55 -6.32 -18.09
N ASP A 124 -7.66 -5.74 -18.91
CA ASP A 124 -7.75 -5.67 -20.37
C ASP A 124 -8.97 -4.90 -20.93
N ALA A 125 -9.73 -4.21 -20.07
CA ALA A 125 -10.82 -3.32 -20.46
C ALA A 125 -10.38 -1.85 -20.39
N ASP A 126 -10.93 -1.02 -21.28
CA ASP A 126 -10.71 0.42 -21.28
C ASP A 126 -11.27 1.04 -19.99
N TRP A 127 -10.43 1.76 -19.25
CA TRP A 127 -10.80 2.36 -17.96
C TRP A 127 -11.94 3.38 -18.05
N GLU A 128 -12.18 3.99 -19.23
CA GLU A 128 -13.27 4.94 -19.46
C GLU A 128 -14.63 4.26 -19.25
N LEU A 129 -14.70 2.96 -19.53
CA LEU A 129 -15.90 2.14 -19.30
C LEU A 129 -16.02 1.65 -17.84
N MET A 130 -14.94 1.75 -17.07
CA MET A 130 -14.83 1.23 -15.70
C MET A 130 -14.98 2.31 -14.63
N GLY A 131 -15.11 3.59 -15.02
CA GLY A 131 -15.21 4.72 -14.09
C GLY A 131 -13.90 5.47 -13.86
N GLU A 132 -12.88 5.24 -14.70
CA GLU A 132 -11.62 5.97 -14.73
C GLU A 132 -10.94 6.08 -13.35
N LEU A 133 -10.81 7.29 -12.82
CA LEU A 133 -10.19 7.61 -11.55
C LEU A 133 -10.96 7.06 -10.34
N ASP A 134 -12.28 6.88 -10.48
CA ASP A 134 -13.18 6.48 -9.39
C ASP A 134 -13.36 4.95 -9.31
N TYR A 135 -12.80 4.19 -10.27
CA TYR A 135 -12.83 2.74 -10.24
C TYR A 135 -12.18 2.22 -8.95
N GLN A 136 -12.96 1.44 -8.19
CA GLN A 136 -12.51 0.83 -6.95
C GLN A 136 -11.73 -0.45 -7.28
N LEU A 137 -10.41 -0.39 -7.06
CA LEU A 137 -9.51 -1.52 -7.30
C LEU A 137 -9.96 -2.74 -6.51
N GLN A 138 -9.83 -3.90 -7.14
CA GLN A 138 -10.00 -5.20 -6.52
C GLN A 138 -8.63 -5.88 -6.34
N ASP A 139 -8.58 -6.80 -5.36
CA ASP A 139 -7.41 -7.65 -5.21
C ASP A 139 -7.18 -8.39 -6.53
N GLN A 140 -5.91 -8.52 -6.91
CA GLN A 140 -5.48 -9.17 -8.13
C GLN A 140 -5.84 -8.46 -9.44
N ASP A 141 -6.26 -7.20 -9.40
CA ASP A 141 -6.44 -6.41 -10.62
C ASP A 141 -5.12 -6.25 -11.40
N ASN A 142 -5.25 -6.24 -12.72
CA ASN A 142 -4.16 -5.91 -13.64
C ASN A 142 -4.41 -4.54 -14.26
N VAL A 143 -3.59 -3.56 -13.88
CA VAL A 143 -3.64 -2.19 -14.38
C VAL A 143 -2.48 -1.97 -15.35
N VAL A 144 -2.80 -1.68 -16.62
CA VAL A 144 -1.81 -1.51 -17.68
C VAL A 144 -1.77 -0.06 -18.14
N PHE A 145 -0.58 0.52 -18.19
CA PHE A 145 -0.32 1.85 -18.74
C PHE A 145 0.47 1.73 -20.05
N ILE A 146 -0.08 2.27 -21.13
CA ILE A 146 0.52 2.23 -22.46
C ILE A 146 0.76 3.65 -22.95
N SER A 147 2.01 4.07 -23.02
CA SER A 147 2.35 5.34 -23.64
C SER A 147 2.30 5.23 -25.16
N THR A 148 1.51 6.09 -25.82
CA THR A 148 1.44 6.19 -27.28
C THR A 148 2.27 7.35 -27.84
N LEU A 149 2.89 8.15 -26.97
CA LEU A 149 3.62 9.36 -27.33
C LEU A 149 5.15 9.19 -27.44
N HIS A 150 5.73 8.17 -26.79
CA HIS A 150 7.19 8.05 -26.66
C HIS A 150 7.83 7.17 -27.76
N GLY A 151 7.31 7.23 -28.98
CA GLY A 151 7.89 6.58 -30.16
C GLY A 151 8.68 7.58 -31.02
N GLY A 152 9.96 7.73 -30.73
CA GLY A 152 10.93 8.49 -31.54
C GLY A 152 12.30 7.87 -31.48
#